data_AF-A0A3R7FV61-F1
#
_entry.id   AF-A0A3R7FV61-F1
#
_cell.length_a   1.000
_cell.length_b   1.000
_cell.length_c   1.000
_cell.angle_alpha   90.00
_cell.angle_beta   90.00
_cell.angle_gamma   90.00
#
_symmetry.space_group_name_H-M   'P 1'
#
loop_
_entity.id
_entity.type
_entity.pdbx_description
1 polymer ?
#
loop_
_entity_poly.entity_id
_entity_poly.type
_entity_poly.pdbx_seq_one_letter_code
_entity_poly.pdbx_strand_id
1 'polypeptide(L)'
;MLLLKNNPIILKLGGSVITEKDKPLTPNLQVIERLAEEISRADIKPLIIVHGGGSYGHPLAKKYGIAEGFKDYSQIFGFSKTHEAMISLNRLLIKSLLKHHLPAFSFSPSSFIMTEDGRIQTFNDEILRAALKLDLIPVLYGDTVFDTKRGFAILSGDQIVSALAIKLRAEKIIMGIDVDGLYNSDPKKDPSAQLINEASLGDLAKMIRNIGESSVPDVTGGMLGKILELRAAVENGIEALIINALKPNNLYKALKGEVVLGTRIRR
;
A
#
# COMPACT_ATOMS: atom_id res chain seq x y z
N MET A 1 -24.93 15.29 -4.12
CA MET A 1 -23.63 14.62 -4.32
C MET A 1 -23.85 13.34 -5.11
N LEU A 2 -23.54 13.31 -6.40
CA LEU A 2 -23.75 12.13 -7.27
C LEU A 2 -22.77 11.00 -6.88
N LEU A 3 -23.32 9.84 -6.54
CA LEU A 3 -22.63 8.62 -6.07
C LEU A 3 -21.87 7.95 -7.23
N LEU A 4 -20.78 7.25 -6.92
CA LEU A 4 -20.12 6.36 -7.88
C LEU A 4 -21.09 5.23 -8.28
N LYS A 5 -21.06 4.80 -9.56
CA LYS A 5 -21.92 3.72 -10.05
C LYS A 5 -21.62 2.37 -9.36
N ASN A 6 -20.34 2.11 -9.10
CA ASN A 6 -19.83 0.92 -8.40
C ASN A 6 -18.77 1.35 -7.36
N ASN A 7 -18.57 0.52 -6.35
CA ASN A 7 -17.51 0.72 -5.36
C ASN A 7 -16.15 0.35 -5.96
N PRO A 8 -15.06 1.08 -5.67
CA PRO A 8 -13.75 0.79 -6.25
C PRO A 8 -13.10 -0.44 -5.62
N ILE A 9 -12.25 -1.12 -6.39
CA ILE A 9 -11.21 -1.99 -5.83
C ILE A 9 -10.01 -1.14 -5.46
N ILE A 10 -9.45 -1.35 -4.27
CA ILE A 10 -8.19 -0.72 -3.85
C ILE A 10 -7.06 -1.75 -3.99
N LEU A 11 -6.16 -1.53 -4.93
CA LEU A 11 -4.99 -2.37 -5.17
C LEU A 11 -3.75 -1.74 -4.54
N LYS A 12 -3.09 -2.48 -3.66
CA LYS A 12 -1.76 -2.13 -3.17
C LYS A 12 -0.68 -2.93 -3.89
N LEU A 13 0.35 -2.24 -4.39
CA LEU A 13 1.61 -2.84 -4.82
C LEU A 13 2.70 -2.62 -3.76
N GLY A 14 3.14 -3.69 -3.11
CA GLY A 14 4.16 -3.65 -2.08
C GLY A 14 5.48 -3.09 -2.60
N GLY A 15 6.17 -2.29 -1.80
CA GLY A 15 7.48 -1.74 -2.19
C GLY A 15 8.52 -2.82 -2.50
N SER A 16 8.47 -3.95 -1.78
CA SER A 16 9.30 -5.14 -2.03
C SER A 16 8.98 -5.87 -3.34
N VAL A 17 7.83 -5.58 -3.96
CA VAL A 17 7.43 -6.17 -5.25
C VAL A 17 7.97 -5.33 -6.41
N ILE A 18 7.89 -4.00 -6.28
CA ILE A 18 8.23 -3.06 -7.35
C ILE A 18 9.66 -2.48 -7.23
N THR A 19 10.41 -2.88 -6.20
CA THR A 19 11.80 -2.45 -5.99
C THR A 19 12.66 -3.60 -5.47
N GLU A 20 13.97 -3.49 -5.66
CA GLU A 20 14.96 -4.43 -5.11
C GLU A 20 15.37 -3.99 -3.70
N LYS A 21 15.16 -4.84 -2.69
CA LYS A 21 15.35 -4.48 -1.27
C LYS A 21 16.80 -4.17 -0.91
N ASP A 22 17.75 -4.87 -1.54
CA ASP A 22 19.16 -4.82 -1.16
C ASP A 22 19.93 -3.67 -1.80
N LYS A 23 19.31 -2.94 -2.73
CA LYS A 23 19.93 -1.83 -3.46
C LYS A 23 19.04 -0.60 -3.39
N PRO A 24 19.46 0.48 -2.70
CA PRO A 24 18.72 1.73 -2.66
C PRO A 24 18.39 2.24 -4.07
N LEU A 25 17.22 2.88 -4.22
CA LEU A 25 16.77 3.52 -5.45
C LEU A 25 16.74 2.58 -6.67
N THR A 26 16.52 1.27 -6.45
CA THR A 26 16.57 0.27 -7.52
C THR A 26 15.16 -0.27 -7.79
N PRO A 27 14.55 0.06 -8.95
CA PRO A 27 13.22 -0.43 -9.30
C PRO A 27 13.29 -1.83 -9.89
N ASN A 28 12.26 -2.63 -9.67
CA ASN A 28 12.07 -3.89 -10.39
C ASN A 28 11.22 -3.62 -11.64
N LEU A 29 11.87 -3.15 -12.71
CA LEU A 29 11.19 -2.75 -13.94
C LEU A 29 10.44 -3.90 -14.63
N GLN A 30 10.98 -5.11 -14.58
CA GLN A 30 10.35 -6.30 -15.16
C GLN A 30 9.02 -6.61 -14.46
N VAL A 31 8.99 -6.54 -13.13
CA VAL A 31 7.77 -6.73 -12.35
C VAL A 31 6.79 -5.58 -12.56
N ILE A 32 7.24 -4.32 -12.56
CA ILE A 32 6.38 -3.16 -12.83
C ILE A 32 5.69 -3.28 -14.20
N GLU A 33 6.43 -3.70 -15.24
CA GLU A 33 5.88 -3.90 -16.59
C GLU A 33 4.84 -5.02 -16.60
N ARG A 34 5.16 -6.19 -16.02
CA ARG A 34 4.23 -7.32 -15.93
C ARG A 34 2.96 -6.95 -15.16
N LEU A 35 3.08 -6.24 -14.04
CA LEU A 35 1.92 -5.86 -13.24
C LEU A 35 1.00 -4.89 -14.00
N ALA A 36 1.56 -3.95 -14.76
CA ALA A 36 0.76 -3.06 -15.60
C ALA A 36 0.02 -3.83 -16.70
N GLU A 37 0.67 -4.81 -17.34
CA GLU A 37 0.02 -5.72 -18.30
C GLU A 37 -1.11 -6.52 -17.66
N GLU A 38 -0.88 -7.11 -16.46
CA GLU A 38 -1.89 -7.88 -15.74
C GLU A 38 -3.10 -7.02 -15.32
N ILE A 39 -2.87 -5.77 -14.90
CA ILE A 39 -3.94 -4.81 -14.59
C ILE A 39 -4.72 -4.45 -15.87
N SER A 40 -4.02 -4.20 -16.97
CA SER A 40 -4.62 -3.87 -18.27
C SER A 40 -5.51 -5.00 -18.77
N ARG A 41 -5.01 -6.24 -18.73
CA ARG A 41 -5.76 -7.45 -19.10
C ARG A 41 -6.98 -7.69 -18.22
N ALA A 42 -6.92 -7.31 -16.94
CA ALA A 42 -8.04 -7.51 -16.03
C ALA A 42 -9.23 -6.56 -16.33
N ASP A 43 -8.93 -5.36 -16.84
CA ASP A 43 -9.86 -4.28 -17.23
C ASP A 43 -10.96 -4.04 -16.17
N ILE A 44 -10.55 -3.80 -14.93
CA ILE A 44 -11.47 -3.55 -13.82
C ILE A 44 -11.57 -2.05 -13.53
N LYS A 45 -12.81 -1.57 -13.43
CA LYS A 45 -13.14 -0.19 -13.03
C LYS A 45 -14.34 -0.20 -12.08
N PRO A 46 -14.36 0.67 -11.05
CA PRO A 46 -13.31 1.64 -10.70
C PRO A 46 -12.14 0.98 -9.95
N LEU A 47 -10.92 1.43 -10.23
CA LEU A 47 -9.68 0.92 -9.60
C LEU A 47 -8.87 2.09 -9.05
N ILE A 48 -8.33 1.92 -7.84
CA ILE A 48 -7.30 2.81 -7.27
C ILE A 48 -6.07 1.99 -6.97
N ILE A 49 -4.90 2.52 -7.33
CA ILE A 49 -3.61 1.88 -7.07
C ILE A 49 -2.87 2.65 -5.99
N VAL A 50 -2.28 1.94 -5.03
CA VAL A 50 -1.39 2.51 -4.01
C VAL A 50 -0.09 1.71 -4.00
N HIS A 51 1.07 2.35 -4.12
CA HIS A 51 2.33 1.62 -4.01
C HIS A 51 3.14 1.94 -2.74
N GLY A 52 3.93 0.97 -2.28
CA GLY A 52 4.88 1.17 -1.17
C GLY A 52 6.15 1.89 -1.59
N GLY A 53 6.93 2.35 -0.61
CA GLY A 53 8.18 3.10 -0.86
C GLY A 53 9.40 2.26 -1.22
N GLY A 54 9.42 0.97 -0.85
CA GLY A 54 10.50 0.06 -1.25
C GLY A 54 11.89 0.59 -0.93
N SER A 55 12.84 0.36 -1.82
CA SER A 55 14.22 0.87 -1.72
C SER A 55 14.37 2.36 -2.05
N TYR A 56 13.29 3.06 -2.40
CA TYR A 56 13.29 4.51 -2.62
C TYR A 56 12.99 5.27 -1.33
N GLY A 57 11.89 4.94 -0.67
CA GLY A 57 11.45 5.64 0.55
C GLY A 57 12.24 5.24 1.79
N HIS A 58 12.29 3.94 2.12
CA HIS A 58 12.79 3.48 3.43
C HIS A 58 14.23 3.89 3.73
N PRO A 59 15.21 3.75 2.80
CA PRO A 59 16.60 4.12 3.11
C PRO A 59 16.77 5.60 3.40
N LEU A 60 16.06 6.47 2.66
CA LEU A 60 16.11 7.93 2.87
C LEU A 60 15.37 8.34 4.13
N ALA A 61 14.15 7.84 4.34
CA ALA A 61 13.37 8.10 5.55
C ALA A 61 14.15 7.70 6.82
N LYS A 62 14.85 6.55 6.79
CA LYS A 62 15.71 6.10 7.89
C LYS A 62 16.94 6.98 8.04
N LYS A 63 17.63 7.31 6.95
CA LYS A 63 18.84 8.16 6.96
C LYS A 63 18.60 9.53 7.61
N TYR A 64 17.42 10.11 7.38
CA TYR A 64 17.06 11.44 7.89
C TYR A 64 16.11 11.40 9.10
N GLY A 65 15.86 10.23 9.69
CA GLY A 65 15.01 10.10 10.88
C GLY A 65 13.57 10.63 10.68
N ILE A 66 13.01 10.56 9.47
CA ILE A 66 11.74 11.23 9.13
C ILE A 66 10.55 10.68 9.94
N ALA A 67 10.58 9.38 10.29
CA ALA A 67 9.54 8.76 11.10
C ALA A 67 9.50 9.29 12.55
N GLU A 68 10.57 9.92 13.01
CA GLU A 68 10.69 10.46 14.37
C GLU A 68 10.08 11.86 14.52
N GLY A 69 9.56 12.43 13.43
CA GLY A 69 9.10 13.81 13.39
C GLY A 69 10.22 14.82 13.22
N PHE A 70 9.83 16.09 13.09
CA PHE A 70 10.73 17.22 12.97
C PHE A 70 11.40 17.53 14.31
N LYS A 71 12.73 17.49 14.32
CA LYS A 71 13.62 17.75 15.44
C LYS A 71 14.64 18.82 15.09
N ASP A 72 15.19 18.79 13.88
CA ASP A 72 16.17 19.77 13.41
C ASP A 72 16.14 20.00 11.90
N TYR A 73 16.83 21.08 11.47
CA TYR A 73 16.80 21.58 10.10
C TYR A 73 17.39 20.59 9.07
N SER A 74 18.27 19.67 9.47
CA SER A 74 18.85 18.68 8.55
C SER A 74 17.80 17.73 7.98
N GLN A 75 16.70 17.53 8.71
CA GLN A 75 15.60 16.67 8.29
C GLN A 75 14.70 17.31 7.24
N ILE A 76 14.68 18.65 7.11
CA ILE A 76 13.84 19.34 6.10
C ILE A 76 14.30 18.97 4.68
N PHE A 77 15.63 18.92 4.47
CA PHE A 77 16.19 18.43 3.21
C PHE A 77 15.87 16.95 3.01
N GLY A 78 15.95 16.14 4.07
CA GLY A 78 15.60 14.72 4.07
C GLY A 78 14.14 14.44 3.71
N PHE A 79 13.21 15.25 4.22
CA PHE A 79 11.78 15.20 3.93
C PHE A 79 11.55 15.37 2.43
N SER A 80 12.07 16.47 1.86
CA SER A 80 11.95 16.77 0.43
C SER A 80 12.65 15.71 -0.45
N LYS A 81 13.80 15.21 -0.03
CA LYS A 81 14.55 14.18 -0.77
C LYS A 81 13.84 12.83 -0.75
N THR A 82 13.21 12.47 0.35
CA THR A 82 12.42 11.24 0.46
C THR A 82 11.18 11.33 -0.43
N HIS A 83 10.49 12.49 -0.42
CA HIS A 83 9.38 12.78 -1.31
C HIS A 83 9.76 12.70 -2.80
N GLU A 84 10.87 13.31 -3.20
CA GLU A 84 11.36 13.24 -4.58
C GLU A 84 11.63 11.80 -5.02
N ALA A 85 12.27 10.99 -4.16
CA ALA A 85 12.49 9.57 -4.47
C ALA A 85 11.16 8.82 -4.67
N MET A 86 10.14 9.13 -3.88
CA MET A 86 8.79 8.56 -4.05
C MET A 86 8.15 8.98 -5.39
N ILE A 87 8.27 10.26 -5.79
CA ILE A 87 7.83 10.73 -7.11
C ILE A 87 8.57 9.97 -8.22
N SER A 88 9.88 9.78 -8.07
CA SER A 88 10.71 9.09 -9.06
C SER A 88 10.26 7.63 -9.27
N LEU A 89 9.96 6.88 -8.20
CA LEU A 89 9.39 5.53 -8.28
C LEU A 89 7.99 5.55 -8.90
N ASN A 90 7.12 6.44 -8.43
CA ASN A 90 5.76 6.57 -8.93
C ASN A 90 5.72 6.86 -10.44
N ARG A 91 6.62 7.72 -10.93
CA ARG A 91 6.76 8.03 -12.36
C ARG A 91 7.04 6.78 -13.20
N LEU A 92 7.83 5.83 -12.69
CA LEU A 92 8.11 4.57 -13.41
C LEU A 92 6.84 3.72 -13.54
N LEU A 93 6.07 3.62 -12.45
CA LEU A 93 4.79 2.90 -12.46
C LEU A 93 3.78 3.57 -13.40
N ILE A 94 3.60 4.90 -13.30
CA ILE A 94 2.73 5.67 -14.19
C ILE A 94 3.09 5.45 -15.67
N LYS A 95 4.38 5.53 -16.02
CA LYS A 95 4.84 5.30 -17.39
C LYS A 95 4.48 3.90 -17.89
N SER A 96 4.65 2.88 -17.05
CA SER A 96 4.29 1.49 -17.37
C SER A 96 2.78 1.36 -17.59
N LEU A 97 1.96 1.89 -16.67
CA LEU A 97 0.49 1.85 -16.79
C LEU A 97 0.02 2.54 -18.08
N LEU A 98 0.52 3.74 -18.38
CA LEU A 98 0.16 4.47 -19.60
C LEU A 98 0.59 3.73 -20.88
N LYS A 99 1.77 3.08 -20.88
CA LYS A 99 2.23 2.24 -21.99
C LYS A 99 1.26 1.08 -22.26
N HIS A 100 0.62 0.55 -21.20
CA HIS A 100 -0.43 -0.47 -21.26
C HIS A 100 -1.85 0.09 -21.41
N HIS A 101 -1.98 1.34 -21.89
CA HIS A 101 -3.25 2.01 -22.19
C HIS A 101 -4.19 2.17 -20.98
N LEU A 102 -3.63 2.15 -19.76
CA LEU A 102 -4.37 2.46 -18.54
C LEU A 102 -4.30 3.96 -18.28
N PRO A 103 -5.44 4.68 -18.09
CA PRO A 103 -5.48 6.12 -17.86
C PRO A 103 -5.08 6.45 -16.40
N ALA A 104 -3.84 6.10 -16.04
CA ALA A 104 -3.29 6.27 -14.71
C ALA A 104 -2.93 7.74 -14.43
N PHE A 105 -3.38 8.27 -13.29
CA PHE A 105 -3.13 9.64 -12.87
C PHE A 105 -2.53 9.68 -11.46
N SER A 106 -1.41 10.39 -11.32
CA SER A 106 -0.68 10.47 -10.06
C SER A 106 -1.35 11.41 -9.06
N PHE A 107 -1.56 10.93 -7.84
CA PHE A 107 -2.03 11.71 -6.69
C PHE A 107 -0.98 11.66 -5.59
N SER A 108 -0.27 12.77 -5.37
CA SER A 108 0.73 12.86 -4.31
C SER A 108 0.07 13.09 -2.94
N PRO A 109 0.16 12.15 -1.98
CA PRO A 109 -0.55 12.27 -0.71
C PRO A 109 -0.17 13.50 0.11
N SER A 110 1.10 13.91 0.06
CA SER A 110 1.60 15.10 0.75
C SER A 110 0.92 16.41 0.35
N SER A 111 0.20 16.43 -0.78
CA SER A 111 -0.51 17.61 -1.26
C SER A 111 -1.96 17.72 -0.74
N PHE A 112 -2.55 16.65 -0.16
CA PHE A 112 -3.96 16.66 0.24
C PHE A 112 -4.31 15.77 1.46
N ILE A 113 -3.31 15.15 2.09
CA ILE A 113 -3.43 14.37 3.32
C ILE A 113 -2.54 14.97 4.39
N MET A 114 -3.10 15.17 5.58
CA MET A 114 -2.37 15.64 6.76
C MET A 114 -2.57 14.65 7.90
N THR A 115 -1.51 14.44 8.68
CA THR A 115 -1.55 13.56 9.84
C THR A 115 -1.55 14.33 11.15
N GLU A 116 -1.98 13.66 12.22
CA GLU A 116 -1.76 14.05 13.60
C GLU A 116 -1.15 12.86 14.32
N ASP A 117 0.05 13.05 14.87
CA ASP A 117 0.80 12.00 15.57
C ASP A 117 1.02 10.73 14.71
N GLY A 118 1.22 10.92 13.41
CA GLY A 118 1.42 9.85 12.42
C GLY A 118 0.12 9.14 11.98
N ARG A 119 -1.06 9.64 12.38
CA ARG A 119 -2.35 9.11 11.94
C ARG A 119 -3.08 10.09 11.03
N ILE A 120 -3.70 9.61 9.95
CA ILE A 120 -4.47 10.47 9.03
C ILE A 120 -5.52 11.24 9.84
N GLN A 121 -5.40 12.57 9.84
CA GLN A 121 -6.35 13.48 10.46
C GLN A 121 -7.27 14.08 9.41
N THR A 122 -6.69 14.54 8.29
CA THR A 122 -7.44 15.13 7.17
C THR A 122 -7.09 14.41 5.87
N PHE A 123 -8.10 14.07 5.08
CA PHE A 123 -7.96 13.51 3.74
C PHE A 123 -9.01 14.16 2.83
N ASN A 124 -8.59 15.13 2.01
CA ASN A 124 -9.46 15.73 1.00
C ASN A 124 -9.49 14.87 -0.27
N ASP A 125 -10.59 14.15 -0.49
CA ASP A 125 -10.77 13.21 -1.60
C ASP A 125 -11.64 13.76 -2.75
N GLU A 126 -11.98 15.05 -2.74
CA GLU A 126 -12.88 15.63 -3.75
C GLU A 126 -12.33 15.50 -5.18
N ILE A 127 -11.07 15.88 -5.38
CA ILE A 127 -10.38 15.79 -6.68
C ILE A 127 -10.21 14.32 -7.09
N LEU A 128 -9.90 13.44 -6.13
CA LEU A 128 -9.80 12.00 -6.37
C LEU A 128 -11.14 11.42 -6.86
N ARG A 129 -12.27 11.83 -6.26
CA ARG A 129 -13.61 11.44 -6.71
C ARG A 129 -13.95 11.99 -8.08
N ALA A 130 -13.51 13.21 -8.41
CA ALA A 130 -13.68 13.76 -9.74
C ALA A 130 -12.93 12.95 -10.81
N ALA A 131 -11.69 12.53 -10.51
CA ALA A 131 -10.92 11.66 -11.40
C ALA A 131 -11.58 10.29 -11.62
N LEU A 132 -12.07 9.65 -10.54
CA LEU A 132 -12.80 8.37 -10.66
C LEU A 132 -14.07 8.47 -11.53
N LYS A 133 -14.76 9.61 -11.52
CA LYS A 133 -15.94 9.84 -12.38
C LYS A 133 -15.61 9.94 -13.87
N LEU A 134 -14.35 10.25 -14.19
CA LEU A 134 -13.82 10.29 -15.56
C LEU A 134 -13.15 8.97 -15.97
N ASP A 135 -13.33 7.91 -15.17
CA ASP A 135 -12.69 6.60 -15.35
C ASP A 135 -11.15 6.65 -15.38
N LEU A 136 -10.55 7.71 -14.80
CA LEU A 136 -9.13 7.73 -14.50
C LEU A 136 -8.83 6.69 -13.41
N ILE A 137 -7.60 6.20 -13.38
CA ILE A 137 -7.07 5.30 -12.34
C ILE A 137 -6.16 6.12 -11.43
N PRO A 138 -6.62 6.57 -10.24
CA PRO A 138 -5.77 7.25 -9.29
C PRO A 138 -4.63 6.34 -8.82
N VAL A 139 -3.40 6.85 -8.84
CA VAL A 139 -2.21 6.18 -8.31
C VAL A 139 -1.63 7.03 -7.19
N LEU A 140 -1.67 6.48 -5.97
CA LEU A 140 -1.08 7.06 -4.77
C LEU A 140 0.13 6.21 -4.32
N TYR A 141 0.86 6.69 -3.32
CA TYR A 141 2.04 6.01 -2.81
C TYR A 141 2.34 6.35 -1.36
N GLY A 142 3.08 5.52 -0.64
CA GLY A 142 3.61 5.94 0.66
C GLY A 142 4.48 7.19 0.51
N ASP A 143 4.32 8.20 1.37
CA ASP A 143 4.96 9.50 1.19
C ASP A 143 5.34 10.12 2.53
N THR A 144 6.19 11.14 2.49
CA THR A 144 6.39 12.05 3.64
C THR A 144 5.26 13.07 3.66
N VAL A 145 4.59 13.27 4.78
CA VAL A 145 3.45 14.20 4.89
C VAL A 145 3.63 15.15 6.06
N PHE A 146 2.92 16.28 6.04
CA PHE A 146 2.86 17.18 7.18
C PHE A 146 2.07 16.56 8.33
N ASP A 147 2.53 16.81 9.55
CA ASP A 147 1.92 16.34 10.78
C ASP A 147 1.70 17.49 11.76
N THR A 148 0.48 17.61 12.29
CA THR A 148 0.09 18.73 13.17
C THR A 148 0.77 18.71 14.55
N LYS A 149 1.28 17.56 15.01
CA LYS A 149 2.00 17.44 16.29
C LYS A 149 3.49 17.24 16.12
N ARG A 150 3.90 16.51 15.09
CA ARG A 150 5.29 16.11 14.84
C ARG A 150 5.98 16.96 13.78
N GLY A 151 5.30 17.90 13.15
CA GLY A 151 5.78 18.68 12.00
C GLY A 151 5.69 17.90 10.69
N PHE A 152 6.27 16.69 10.64
CA PHE A 152 6.07 15.73 9.55
C PHE A 152 5.99 14.29 10.07
N ALA A 153 5.51 13.39 9.21
CA ALA A 153 5.47 11.96 9.45
C ALA A 153 5.68 11.17 8.14
N ILE A 154 5.88 9.86 8.28
CA ILE A 154 5.77 8.91 7.16
C ILE A 154 4.33 8.41 7.10
N LEU A 155 3.66 8.69 5.99
CA LEU A 155 2.35 8.11 5.68
C LEU A 155 2.56 6.84 4.86
N SER A 156 2.28 5.69 5.46
CA SER A 156 2.44 4.41 4.77
C SER A 156 1.35 4.21 3.73
N GLY A 157 1.69 3.50 2.65
CA GLY A 157 0.67 3.10 1.68
C GLY A 157 -0.37 2.14 2.28
N ASP A 158 -0.09 1.46 3.39
CA ASP A 158 -1.05 0.57 4.05
C ASP A 158 -2.17 1.36 4.73
N GLN A 159 -1.79 2.46 5.39
CA GLN A 159 -2.73 3.40 6.00
C GLN A 159 -3.58 4.12 4.94
N ILE A 160 -2.96 4.51 3.81
CA ILE A 160 -3.69 5.10 2.67
C ILE A 160 -4.74 4.12 2.12
N VAL A 161 -4.37 2.85 1.92
CA VAL A 161 -5.27 1.81 1.41
C VAL A 161 -6.48 1.63 2.33
N SER A 162 -6.25 1.50 3.64
CA SER A 162 -7.31 1.33 4.62
C SER A 162 -8.26 2.54 4.67
N ALA A 163 -7.69 3.75 4.70
CA ALA A 163 -8.47 4.98 4.72
C ALA A 163 -9.32 5.18 3.44
N LEU A 164 -8.73 4.94 2.27
CA LEU A 164 -9.44 4.99 0.99
C LEU A 164 -10.57 3.96 0.94
N ALA A 165 -10.29 2.72 1.36
CA ALA A 165 -11.27 1.65 1.35
C ALA A 165 -12.51 2.02 2.16
N ILE A 166 -12.32 2.51 3.39
CA ILE A 166 -13.41 2.93 4.27
C ILE A 166 -14.17 4.13 3.66
N LYS A 167 -13.44 5.18 3.24
CA LYS A 167 -14.03 6.44 2.75
C LYS A 167 -14.80 6.29 1.44
N LEU A 168 -14.41 5.31 0.61
CA LEU A 168 -15.03 5.02 -0.68
C LEU A 168 -15.93 3.78 -0.65
N ARG A 169 -16.07 3.12 0.51
CA ARG A 169 -16.78 1.84 0.67
C ARG A 169 -16.32 0.82 -0.37
N ALA A 170 -15.01 0.66 -0.50
CA ALA A 170 -14.42 -0.19 -1.52
C ALA A 170 -15.04 -1.58 -1.56
N GLU A 171 -15.12 -2.17 -2.75
CA GLU A 171 -15.61 -3.54 -2.94
C GLU A 171 -14.73 -4.53 -2.17
N LYS A 172 -13.41 -4.38 -2.32
CA LYS A 172 -12.38 -5.16 -1.63
C LYS A 172 -11.04 -4.45 -1.70
N ILE A 173 -10.12 -4.88 -0.84
CA ILE A 173 -8.70 -4.53 -0.88
C ILE A 173 -7.93 -5.71 -1.45
N ILE A 174 -7.00 -5.47 -2.38
CA ILE A 174 -6.01 -6.44 -2.83
C ILE A 174 -4.62 -5.95 -2.44
N MET A 175 -3.90 -6.73 -1.66
CA MET A 175 -2.54 -6.45 -1.21
C MET A 175 -1.55 -7.34 -1.95
N GLY A 176 -0.88 -6.80 -2.97
CA GLY A 176 0.21 -7.47 -3.66
C GLY A 176 1.52 -7.33 -2.91
N ILE A 177 2.02 -8.42 -2.32
CA ILE A 177 3.28 -8.47 -1.56
C ILE A 177 4.26 -9.47 -2.16
N ASP A 178 5.44 -9.64 -1.55
CA ASP A 178 6.54 -10.49 -2.02
C ASP A 178 6.56 -11.89 -1.39
N VAL A 179 5.47 -12.30 -0.74
CA VAL A 179 5.25 -13.65 -0.17
C VAL A 179 3.81 -14.10 -0.46
N ASP A 180 3.51 -15.39 -0.30
CA ASP A 180 2.20 -15.97 -0.69
C ASP A 180 1.00 -15.52 0.13
N GLY A 181 1.21 -14.86 1.27
CA GLY A 181 0.16 -14.32 2.10
C GLY A 181 0.66 -14.07 3.52
N LEU A 182 -0.24 -14.19 4.47
CA LEU A 182 0.06 -14.21 5.89
C LEU A 182 0.49 -15.61 6.32
N TYR A 183 1.56 -15.69 7.11
CA TYR A 183 2.07 -16.92 7.68
C TYR A 183 2.01 -16.85 9.21
N ASN A 184 1.99 -18.02 9.86
CA ASN A 184 2.07 -18.12 11.33
C ASN A 184 3.45 -17.70 11.91
N SER A 185 4.50 -17.68 11.08
CA SER A 185 5.84 -17.16 11.36
C SER A 185 6.44 -16.54 10.09
N ASP A 186 7.58 -15.84 10.17
CA ASP A 186 8.21 -15.23 8.99
C ASP A 186 8.76 -16.32 8.04
N PRO A 187 8.17 -16.54 6.84
CA PRO A 187 8.56 -17.62 5.95
C PRO A 187 9.95 -17.41 5.33
N LYS A 188 10.53 -16.22 5.47
CA LYS A 188 11.91 -15.96 5.03
C LYS A 188 12.96 -16.39 6.06
N LYS A 189 12.55 -16.66 7.29
CA LYS A 189 13.43 -17.06 8.41
C LYS A 189 13.10 -18.45 8.93
N ASP A 190 11.85 -18.85 8.85
CA ASP A 190 11.35 -20.13 9.33
C ASP A 190 10.84 -20.98 8.15
N PRO A 191 11.58 -22.02 7.75
CA PRO A 191 11.14 -22.95 6.69
C PRO A 191 9.87 -23.73 7.04
N SER A 192 9.49 -23.81 8.31
CA SER A 192 8.27 -24.48 8.78
C SER A 192 7.03 -23.59 8.80
N ALA A 193 7.19 -22.32 8.41
CA ALA A 193 6.10 -21.34 8.35
C ALA A 193 4.96 -21.85 7.47
N GLN A 194 3.75 -21.84 8.04
CA GLN A 194 2.52 -22.28 7.36
C GLN A 194 1.71 -21.08 6.91
N LEU A 195 1.27 -21.13 5.65
CA LEU A 195 0.40 -20.13 5.06
C LEU A 195 -0.99 -20.20 5.71
N ILE A 196 -1.52 -19.04 6.07
CA ILE A 196 -2.87 -18.87 6.57
C ILE A 196 -3.77 -18.51 5.39
N ASN A 197 -4.63 -19.42 4.93
CA ASN A 197 -5.48 -19.17 3.77
C ASN A 197 -6.66 -18.22 4.07
N GLU A 198 -7.20 -18.29 5.28
CA GLU A 198 -8.27 -17.42 5.75
C GLU A 198 -8.00 -16.96 7.18
N ALA A 199 -8.32 -15.70 7.48
CA ALA A 199 -8.22 -15.14 8.82
C ALA A 199 -9.44 -14.27 9.15
N SER A 200 -10.02 -14.49 10.33
CA SER A 200 -11.03 -13.59 10.90
C SER A 200 -10.38 -12.44 11.69
N LEU A 201 -11.14 -11.41 12.04
CA LEU A 201 -10.68 -10.37 12.99
C LEU A 201 -10.20 -10.97 14.32
N GLY A 202 -10.84 -12.04 14.80
CA GLY A 202 -10.45 -12.75 16.02
C GLY A 202 -9.08 -13.42 15.89
N ASP A 203 -8.78 -13.99 14.73
CA ASP A 203 -7.48 -14.63 14.45
C ASP A 203 -6.38 -13.57 14.35
N LEU A 204 -6.65 -12.45 13.68
CA LEU A 204 -5.72 -11.33 13.63
C LEU A 204 -5.40 -10.81 15.04
N ALA A 205 -6.41 -10.65 15.90
CA ALA A 205 -6.22 -10.18 17.28
C ALA A 205 -5.36 -11.15 18.10
N LYS A 206 -5.52 -12.47 17.91
CA LYS A 206 -4.63 -13.48 18.53
C LYS A 206 -3.20 -13.36 18.00
N MET A 207 -3.01 -13.25 16.69
CA MET A 207 -1.69 -13.10 16.08
C MET A 207 -0.96 -11.84 16.56
N ILE A 208 -1.65 -10.70 16.63
CA ILE A 208 -1.08 -9.43 17.11
C ILE A 208 -0.59 -9.57 18.55
N ARG A 209 -1.37 -10.23 19.44
CA ARG A 209 -0.96 -10.46 20.83
C ARG A 209 0.31 -11.32 20.91
N ASN A 210 0.35 -12.43 20.19
CA ASN A 210 1.48 -13.36 20.22
C ASN A 210 2.77 -12.73 19.66
N ILE A 211 2.67 -11.87 18.65
CA ILE A 211 3.82 -11.14 18.09
C ILE A 211 4.27 -10.02 19.05
N GLY A 212 3.33 -9.35 19.74
CA GLY A 212 3.65 -8.32 20.73
C GLY A 212 4.45 -8.83 21.93
N GLU A 213 4.30 -10.10 22.30
CA GLU A 213 5.04 -10.76 23.39
C GLU A 213 6.46 -11.19 22.98
N SER A 214 6.75 -11.25 21.68
CA SER A 214 8.02 -11.72 21.12
C SER A 214 8.80 -10.60 20.41
N SER A 215 9.42 -9.70 21.18
CA SER A 215 10.48 -8.74 20.77
C SER A 215 10.21 -7.84 19.53
N VAL A 216 10.15 -6.54 19.78
CA VAL A 216 10.14 -5.37 18.85
C VAL A 216 9.79 -5.72 17.39
N PRO A 217 8.49 -5.69 17.02
CA PRO A 217 8.09 -5.87 15.64
C PRO A 217 8.58 -4.68 14.81
N ASP A 218 8.90 -4.94 13.55
CA ASP A 218 9.08 -3.93 12.51
C ASP A 218 7.74 -3.18 12.30
N VAL A 219 7.45 -2.23 13.20
CA VAL A 219 6.23 -1.42 13.24
C VAL A 219 6.17 -0.43 12.08
N THR A 220 7.26 -0.30 11.33
CA THR A 220 7.37 0.55 10.14
C THR A 220 7.38 -0.30 8.87
N GLY A 221 6.21 -0.81 8.46
CA GLY A 221 6.05 -1.43 7.15
C GLY A 221 6.30 -2.94 7.07
N GLY A 222 6.45 -3.64 8.21
CA GLY A 222 6.44 -5.10 8.29
C GLY A 222 5.06 -5.75 8.04
N MET A 223 4.95 -7.07 8.18
CA MET A 223 3.66 -7.78 8.03
C MET A 223 2.66 -7.43 9.14
N LEU A 224 3.11 -7.29 10.39
CA LEU A 224 2.25 -6.87 11.49
C LEU A 224 1.62 -5.50 11.24
N GLY A 225 2.42 -4.52 10.80
CA GLY A 225 1.91 -3.19 10.44
C GLY A 225 0.82 -3.26 9.37
N LYS A 226 1.01 -4.06 8.31
CA LYS A 226 -0.02 -4.27 7.27
C LYS A 226 -1.33 -4.81 7.85
N ILE A 227 -1.24 -5.82 8.71
CA ILE A 227 -2.41 -6.43 9.35
C ILE A 227 -3.15 -5.43 10.23
N LEU A 228 -2.41 -4.63 11.01
CA LEU A 228 -2.98 -3.60 11.87
C LEU A 228 -3.74 -2.54 11.07
N GLU A 229 -3.20 -2.08 9.95
CA GLU A 229 -3.89 -1.13 9.08
C GLU A 229 -5.13 -1.74 8.40
N LEU A 230 -5.03 -2.99 7.92
CA LEU A 230 -6.15 -3.67 7.27
C LEU A 230 -7.32 -3.94 8.24
N ARG A 231 -7.03 -4.16 9.52
CA ARG A 231 -8.04 -4.44 10.54
C ARG A 231 -9.17 -3.41 10.53
N ALA A 232 -8.85 -2.13 10.40
CA ALA A 232 -9.85 -1.05 10.38
C ALA A 232 -10.82 -1.18 9.18
N ALA A 233 -10.31 -1.54 8.00
CA ALA A 233 -11.16 -1.74 6.82
C ALA A 233 -12.04 -3.00 6.97
N VAL A 234 -11.48 -4.07 7.51
CA VAL A 234 -12.19 -5.34 7.75
C VAL A 234 -13.28 -5.19 8.82
N GLU A 235 -13.03 -4.42 9.88
CA GLU A 235 -14.06 -4.02 10.87
C GLU A 235 -15.23 -3.28 10.22
N ASN A 236 -14.98 -2.53 9.14
CA ASN A 236 -15.99 -1.85 8.33
C ASN A 236 -16.61 -2.74 7.24
N GLY A 237 -16.36 -4.05 7.28
CA GLY A 237 -16.96 -5.03 6.37
C GLY A 237 -16.30 -5.14 5.00
N ILE A 238 -15.11 -4.56 4.83
CA ILE A 238 -14.36 -4.60 3.56
C ILE A 238 -13.39 -5.77 3.61
N GLU A 239 -13.58 -6.74 2.71
CA GLU A 239 -12.68 -7.89 2.58
C GLU A 239 -11.29 -7.45 2.08
N ALA A 240 -10.23 -8.07 2.61
CA ALA A 240 -8.87 -7.90 2.12
C ALA A 240 -8.29 -9.23 1.64
N LEU A 241 -7.67 -9.23 0.46
CA LEU A 241 -6.97 -10.36 -0.12
C LEU A 241 -5.48 -10.04 -0.21
N ILE A 242 -4.65 -10.84 0.46
CA ILE A 242 -3.18 -10.74 0.39
C ILE A 242 -2.65 -11.81 -0.56
N ILE A 243 -1.89 -11.41 -1.56
CA ILE A 243 -1.33 -12.31 -2.59
C ILE A 243 0.14 -12.02 -2.85
N ASN A 244 0.85 -13.04 -3.35
CA ASN A 244 2.18 -12.84 -3.91
C ASN A 244 2.07 -12.20 -5.29
N ALA A 245 2.44 -10.93 -5.39
CA ALA A 245 2.44 -10.19 -6.65
C ALA A 245 3.71 -10.41 -7.47
N LEU A 246 4.75 -11.08 -6.95
CA LEU A 246 5.92 -11.50 -7.75
C LEU A 246 5.60 -12.71 -8.65
N LYS A 247 4.61 -13.53 -8.26
CA LYS A 247 4.16 -14.68 -9.07
C LYS A 247 3.32 -14.20 -10.27
N PRO A 248 3.69 -14.58 -11.51
CA PRO A 248 2.94 -14.19 -12.70
C PRO A 248 1.47 -14.59 -12.65
N ASN A 249 0.59 -13.73 -13.19
CA ASN A 249 -0.87 -13.86 -13.24
C ASN A 249 -1.60 -13.88 -11.89
N ASN A 250 -0.92 -13.84 -10.74
CA ASN A 250 -1.62 -13.78 -9.45
C ASN A 250 -2.43 -12.49 -9.31
N LEU A 251 -1.90 -11.35 -9.77
CA LEU A 251 -2.61 -10.07 -9.69
C LEU A 251 -3.81 -10.06 -10.65
N TYR A 252 -3.61 -10.50 -11.89
CA TYR A 252 -4.71 -10.66 -12.85
C TYR A 252 -5.87 -11.49 -12.26
N LYS A 253 -5.57 -12.68 -11.70
CA LYS A 253 -6.56 -13.56 -11.08
C LYS A 253 -7.30 -12.90 -9.92
N ALA A 254 -6.57 -12.24 -9.03
CA ALA A 254 -7.14 -11.54 -7.89
C ALA A 254 -8.10 -10.41 -8.31
N LEU A 255 -7.74 -9.65 -9.35
CA LEU A 255 -8.57 -8.58 -9.91
C LEU A 255 -9.85 -9.16 -10.56
N LYS A 256 -9.74 -10.26 -11.31
CA LYS A 256 -10.89 -10.96 -11.91
C LYS A 256 -11.78 -11.69 -10.90
N GLY A 257 -11.36 -11.81 -9.65
CA GLY A 257 -12.07 -12.59 -8.62
C GLY A 257 -11.89 -14.10 -8.77
N GLU A 258 -10.88 -14.54 -9.53
CA GLU A 258 -10.51 -15.93 -9.64
C GLU A 258 -9.77 -16.41 -8.38
N VAL A 259 -9.77 -17.73 -8.16
CA VAL A 259 -9.04 -18.33 -7.04
C VAL A 259 -7.53 -18.16 -7.26
N VAL A 260 -6.87 -17.60 -6.25
CA VAL A 260 -5.43 -17.36 -6.21
C VAL A 260 -4.91 -17.76 -4.84
N LEU A 261 -3.71 -18.32 -4.79
CA LEU A 261 -3.03 -18.62 -3.52
C LEU A 261 -2.79 -17.30 -2.77
N GLY A 262 -3.28 -17.22 -1.54
CA GLY A 262 -3.36 -15.98 -0.79
C GLY A 262 -3.93 -16.18 0.60
N THR A 263 -4.00 -15.08 1.34
CA THR A 263 -4.77 -14.97 2.58
C THR A 263 -5.97 -14.08 2.37
N ARG A 264 -7.16 -14.61 2.62
CA ARG A 264 -8.40 -13.82 2.68
C ARG A 264 -8.68 -13.40 4.11
N ILE A 265 -8.88 -12.10 4.32
CA ILE A 265 -9.22 -11.53 5.61
C ILE A 265 -10.62 -10.95 5.54
N ARG A 266 -11.50 -11.43 6.43
CA ARG A 266 -12.89 -11.04 6.51
C ARG A 266 -13.33 -10.89 7.97
N ARG A 267 -14.48 -10.25 8.17
CA ARG A 267 -15.07 -10.03 9.49
C ARG A 267 -15.40 -11.35 10.19
#